data_AF-A0A5N5HTU1-F1
#
_entry.id   AF-A0A5N5HTU1-F1
#
_cell.length_a   1.000
_cell.length_b   1.000
_cell.length_c   1.000
_cell.angle_alpha   90.00
_cell.angle_beta   90.00
_cell.angle_gamma   90.00
#
_symmetry.space_group_name_H-M   'P 1'
#
loop_
_entity.id
_entity.type
_entity.pdbx_description
1 polymer ?
#
loop_
_entity_poly.entity_id
_entity_poly.type
_entity_poly.pdbx_seq_one_letter_code
_entity_poly.pdbx_strand_id
1 'polypeptide(L)'
;MTKTNDSTSGDDVEEKSSTSGTKTTVQSARFEIEKFDGMNNFAIWQCEVRDVLIQQGLVVKWERLNAHACSTIQLCLGKQQKYGVMNITYTKELWNALETKYMKKSAKN
;
A
#
# COMPACT_ATOMS: atom_id res chain seq x y z
N MET A 1 -69.24 7.63 31.99
CA MET A 1 -68.86 7.07 33.31
C MET A 1 -68.49 5.61 33.10
N THR A 2 -67.21 5.32 32.93
CA THR A 2 -66.71 3.92 32.95
C THR A 2 -65.47 3.93 33.82
N LYS A 3 -65.64 3.40 35.03
CA LYS A 3 -64.57 3.17 36.00
C LYS A 3 -63.75 1.98 35.49
N THR A 4 -62.46 2.17 35.29
CA THR A 4 -61.51 1.07 35.16
C THR A 4 -60.70 1.02 36.45
N ASN A 5 -60.83 -0.14 37.07
CA ASN A 5 -60.21 -0.67 38.25
C ASN A 5 -58.69 -0.83 38.09
N ASP A 6 -58.02 -0.41 39.15
CA ASP A 6 -56.63 -0.62 39.51
C ASP A 6 -56.30 -2.12 39.70
N SER A 7 -55.09 -2.52 39.29
CA SER A 7 -54.21 -3.40 40.06
C SER A 7 -52.85 -3.51 39.38
N THR A 8 -51.88 -2.86 40.00
CA THR A 8 -50.42 -2.99 39.88
C THR A 8 -49.91 -4.43 39.99
N SER A 9 -48.96 -4.79 39.12
CA SER A 9 -47.84 -5.69 39.48
C SER A 9 -46.60 -5.20 38.74
N GLY A 10 -45.62 -4.73 39.49
CA GLY A 10 -44.37 -4.22 38.98
C GLY A 10 -43.40 -5.35 38.65
N ASP A 11 -42.66 -5.16 37.56
CA ASP A 11 -41.40 -5.83 37.30
C ASP A 11 -40.41 -4.75 36.84
N ASP A 12 -39.53 -4.35 37.76
CA ASP A 12 -38.34 -3.57 37.49
C ASP A 12 -37.31 -4.47 36.81
N VAL A 13 -36.99 -4.21 35.54
CA VAL A 13 -35.77 -4.74 34.91
C VAL A 13 -34.91 -3.57 34.45
N GLU A 14 -33.81 -3.43 35.17
CA GLU A 14 -32.75 -2.44 35.09
C GLU A 14 -32.13 -2.33 33.68
N GLU A 15 -32.37 -1.22 33.01
CA GLU A 15 -31.68 -0.80 31.78
C GLU A 15 -30.24 -0.37 32.12
N LYS A 16 -29.27 -1.27 31.92
CA LYS A 16 -27.85 -0.89 31.94
C LYS A 16 -27.39 -0.48 30.55
N SER A 17 -27.55 0.80 30.27
CA SER A 17 -26.77 1.54 29.29
C SER A 17 -25.26 1.35 29.57
N SER A 18 -24.59 0.55 28.75
CA SER A 18 -23.13 0.48 28.72
C SER A 18 -22.64 0.99 27.37
N THR A 19 -22.40 2.29 27.31
CA THR A 19 -21.57 2.93 26.29
C THR A 19 -20.16 2.33 26.37
N SER A 20 -19.88 1.32 25.55
CA SER A 20 -18.50 0.96 25.22
C SER A 20 -18.26 1.39 23.79
N GLY A 21 -17.87 2.65 23.64
CA GLY A 21 -17.17 3.08 22.44
C GLY A 21 -15.91 2.24 22.35
N THR A 22 -15.92 1.22 21.48
CA THR A 22 -14.69 0.60 21.00
C THR A 22 -13.97 1.65 20.15
N LYS A 23 -13.26 2.55 20.86
CA LYS A 23 -12.08 3.19 20.28
C LYS A 23 -11.10 2.06 20.03
N THR A 24 -11.18 1.46 18.86
CA THR A 24 -10.07 0.72 18.29
C THR A 24 -8.98 1.75 18.08
N THR A 25 -8.20 2.00 19.13
CA THR A 25 -6.86 2.54 18.97
C THR A 25 -6.18 1.52 18.07
N VAL A 26 -6.06 1.83 16.79
CA VAL A 26 -5.12 1.14 15.90
C VAL A 26 -3.77 1.42 16.55
N GLN A 27 -3.33 0.53 17.44
CA GLN A 27 -1.94 0.47 17.84
C GLN A 27 -1.20 0.42 16.51
N SER A 28 -0.36 1.42 16.27
CA SER A 28 0.61 1.37 15.19
C SER A 28 1.43 0.12 15.45
N ALA A 29 1.06 -0.99 14.79
CA ALA A 29 1.69 -2.28 15.00
C ALA A 29 3.18 -2.04 14.74
N ARG A 30 4.00 -2.23 15.76
CA ARG A 30 5.44 -2.25 15.60
C ARG A 30 5.72 -3.53 14.83
N PHE A 31 5.93 -3.39 13.53
CA PHE A 31 6.29 -4.50 12.68
C PHE A 31 7.74 -4.87 12.97
N GLU A 32 7.92 -5.89 13.81
CA GLU A 32 9.23 -6.43 14.14
C GLU A 32 9.47 -7.65 13.24
N ILE A 33 10.27 -7.44 12.20
CA ILE A 33 10.79 -8.51 11.34
C ILE A 33 12.20 -8.79 11.81
N GLU A 34 12.54 -10.06 11.98
CA GLU A 34 13.90 -10.47 12.30
C GLU A 34 14.88 -10.01 11.20
N LYS A 35 16.12 -9.66 11.57
CA LYS A 35 17.13 -9.35 10.57
C LYS A 35 17.51 -10.62 9.81
N PHE A 36 17.71 -10.52 8.49
CA PHE A 36 18.24 -11.63 7.73
C PHE A 36 19.71 -11.86 8.10
N ASP A 37 20.01 -13.03 8.65
CA ASP A 37 21.34 -13.43 9.11
C ASP A 37 22.00 -14.50 8.20
N GLY A 38 21.30 -14.91 7.14
CA GLY A 38 21.74 -15.97 6.23
C GLY A 38 21.42 -17.40 6.70
N MET A 39 20.89 -17.57 7.92
CA MET A 39 20.45 -18.87 8.44
C MET A 39 18.94 -19.06 8.22
N ASN A 40 18.17 -17.98 8.30
CA ASN A 40 16.74 -18.00 8.04
C ASN A 40 16.39 -18.32 6.56
N ASN A 41 15.19 -18.87 6.34
CA ASN A 41 14.70 -19.10 4.99
C ASN A 41 14.44 -17.76 4.29
N PHE A 42 15.22 -17.46 3.26
CA PHE A 42 15.15 -16.21 2.51
C PHE A 42 13.74 -15.93 1.95
N ALA A 43 13.03 -16.94 1.46
CA ALA A 43 11.70 -16.75 0.87
C ALA A 43 10.66 -16.33 1.93
N ILE A 44 10.74 -16.90 3.14
CA ILE A 44 9.88 -16.52 4.26
C ILE A 44 10.20 -15.10 4.72
N TRP A 45 11.48 -14.80 4.94
CA TRP A 45 11.91 -13.46 5.33
C TRP A 45 11.50 -12.39 4.30
N GLN A 46 11.68 -12.68 3.01
CA GLN A 46 11.25 -11.79 1.93
C GLN A 46 9.73 -11.58 1.93
N CYS A 47 8.94 -12.63 2.23
CA CYS A 47 7.49 -12.54 2.36
C CYS A 47 7.10 -11.59 3.50
N GLU A 48 7.68 -11.76 4.68
CA GLU A 48 7.41 -10.92 5.86
C GLU A 48 7.78 -9.46 5.62
N VAL A 49 8.96 -9.19 5.04
CA VAL A 49 9.37 -7.84 4.64
C VAL A 49 8.36 -7.22 3.67
N ARG A 50 7.93 -7.98 2.65
CA ARG A 50 6.96 -7.49 1.67
C ARG A 50 5.61 -7.19 2.33
N ASP A 51 5.14 -8.04 3.23
CA ASP A 51 3.88 -7.85 3.93
C ASP A 51 3.90 -6.58 4.80
N VAL A 52 5.00 -6.30 5.48
CA VAL A 52 5.16 -5.06 6.25
C VAL A 52 5.18 -3.84 5.34
N LEU A 53 5.87 -3.90 4.19
CA LEU A 53 5.86 -2.80 3.22
C LEU A 53 4.46 -2.54 2.65
N ILE A 54 3.65 -3.60 2.45
CA ILE A 54 2.25 -3.49 2.01
C ILE A 54 1.41 -2.84 3.12
N GLN A 55 1.53 -3.32 4.37
CA GLN A 55 0.80 -2.76 5.52
C GLN A 55 1.14 -1.29 5.78
N GLN A 56 2.38 -0.87 5.49
CA GLN A 56 2.81 0.53 5.54
C GLN A 56 2.40 1.35 4.29
N GLY A 57 1.80 0.73 3.28
CA GLY A 57 1.44 1.37 2.01
C GLY A 57 2.63 1.79 1.14
N LEU A 58 3.84 1.32 1.46
CA LEU A 58 5.07 1.70 0.76
C LEU A 58 5.18 1.06 -0.62
N VAL A 59 4.67 -0.17 -0.80
CA VAL A 59 4.61 -0.82 -2.13
C VAL A 59 3.79 0.02 -3.10
N VAL A 60 2.59 0.43 -2.70
CA VAL A 60 1.71 1.28 -3.52
C VAL A 60 2.32 2.65 -3.78
N LYS A 61 2.95 3.26 -2.77
CA LYS A 61 3.66 4.54 -2.93
C LYS A 61 4.79 4.44 -3.94
N TRP A 62 5.59 3.37 -3.89
CA TRP A 62 6.68 3.12 -4.83
C TRP A 62 6.18 2.93 -6.26
N GLU A 63 5.14 2.11 -6.46
CA GLU A 63 4.51 1.91 -7.77
C GLU A 63 3.98 3.22 -8.37
N ARG A 64 3.32 4.04 -7.55
CA ARG A 64 2.84 5.38 -7.96
C ARG A 64 3.98 6.31 -8.36
N LEU A 65 5.05 6.36 -7.56
CA LEU A 65 6.22 7.18 -7.87
C LEU A 65 6.89 6.73 -9.18
N ASN A 66 7.02 5.42 -9.36
CA ASN A 66 7.55 4.83 -10.58
C ASN A 66 6.68 5.15 -11.80
N ALA A 67 5.35 5.04 -11.70
CA ALA A 67 4.43 5.43 -12.77
C ALA A 67 4.50 6.93 -13.11
N HIS A 68 4.61 7.78 -12.08
CA HIS A 68 4.78 9.22 -12.25
C HIS A 68 6.10 9.55 -12.97
N ALA A 69 7.20 8.91 -12.58
CA ALA A 69 8.49 9.10 -13.22
C ALA A 69 8.46 8.61 -14.69
N CYS A 70 7.89 7.43 -14.97
CA CYS A 70 7.68 6.96 -16.34
C CYS A 70 6.91 7.97 -17.18
N SER A 71 5.78 8.46 -16.66
CA SER A 71 4.94 9.44 -17.35
C SER A 71 5.68 10.75 -17.61
N THR A 72 6.42 11.24 -16.60
CA THR A 72 7.22 12.48 -16.71
C THR A 72 8.30 12.33 -17.79
N ILE A 73 9.05 11.23 -17.79
CA ILE A 73 10.08 10.95 -18.80
C ILE A 73 9.44 10.85 -20.18
N GLN A 74 8.36 10.06 -20.33
CA GLN A 74 7.65 9.94 -21.60
C GLN A 74 7.15 11.29 -22.10
N LEU A 75 6.59 12.15 -21.24
CA LEU A 75 6.15 13.49 -21.61
C LEU A 75 7.28 14.36 -22.18
N CYS A 76 8.51 14.19 -21.69
CA CYS A 76 9.71 14.87 -22.18
C CYS A 76 10.25 14.30 -23.51
N LEU A 77 9.70 13.20 -24.03
CA LEU A 77 10.15 12.59 -25.29
C LEU A 77 9.33 13.06 -26.50
N GLY A 78 10.01 13.19 -27.65
CA GLY A 78 9.36 13.39 -28.94
C GLY A 78 8.55 12.18 -29.41
N LYS A 79 7.61 12.38 -30.34
CA LYS A 79 6.70 11.33 -30.86
C LYS A 79 7.45 10.07 -31.33
N GLN A 80 8.53 10.25 -32.08
CA GLN A 80 9.34 9.15 -32.61
C GLN A 80 10.06 8.35 -31.51
N GLN A 81 10.48 9.04 -30.45
CA GLN A 81 11.18 8.43 -29.30
C GLN A 81 10.20 7.63 -28.43
N LYS A 82 8.95 8.09 -28.30
CA LYS A 82 7.89 7.44 -27.50
C LYS A 82 7.54 6.02 -27.97
N TYR A 83 7.50 5.76 -29.27
CA TYR A 83 7.12 4.44 -29.79
C TYR A 83 7.97 3.29 -29.24
N GLY A 84 9.26 3.53 -28.99
CA GLY A 84 10.16 2.51 -28.46
C GLY A 84 10.02 2.24 -26.96
N VAL A 85 9.25 3.05 -26.23
CA VAL A 85 9.23 3.02 -24.75
C VAL A 85 7.83 3.16 -24.13
N MET A 86 6.78 3.29 -24.94
CA MET A 86 5.41 3.54 -24.46
C MET A 86 4.84 2.39 -23.61
N ASN A 87 5.32 1.16 -23.82
CA ASN A 87 4.86 -0.03 -23.07
C ASN A 87 5.70 -0.31 -21.80
N ILE A 88 6.74 0.50 -21.53
CA ILE A 88 7.61 0.28 -20.37
C ILE A 88 6.98 0.95 -19.16
N THR A 89 6.63 0.15 -18.15
CA THR A 89 5.98 0.60 -16.92
C THR A 89 6.96 0.82 -15.77
N TYR A 90 8.21 0.33 -15.86
CA TYR A 90 9.25 0.52 -14.86
C TYR A 90 10.25 1.60 -15.26
N THR A 91 10.45 2.59 -14.39
CA THR A 91 11.32 3.75 -14.63
C THR A 91 12.76 3.33 -14.92
N LYS A 92 13.26 2.32 -14.20
CA LYS A 92 14.61 1.78 -14.43
C LYS A 92 14.76 1.16 -15.82
N GLU A 93 13.79 0.36 -16.25
CA GLU A 93 13.80 -0.26 -17.58
C GLU A 93 13.68 0.81 -18.68
N LEU A 94 12.88 1.85 -18.43
CA LEU A 94 12.70 2.97 -19.33
C LEU A 94 14.02 3.73 -19.54
N TRP A 95 14.73 4.05 -18.46
CA TRP A 95 16.06 4.67 -18.53
C TRP A 95 17.06 3.78 -19.26
N ASN A 96 17.15 2.50 -18.89
CA ASN A 96 18.06 1.56 -19.53
C ASN A 96 17.84 1.48 -21.05
N ALA A 97 16.57 1.49 -21.51
CA ALA A 97 16.23 1.47 -22.92
C ALA A 97 16.68 2.75 -23.64
N LEU A 98 16.48 3.91 -23.02
CA LEU A 98 16.93 5.20 -23.55
C LEU A 98 18.47 5.29 -23.59
N GLU A 99 19.16 4.90 -22.53
CA GLU A 99 20.62 4.87 -22.45
C GLU A 99 21.20 3.92 -23.50
N THR A 100 20.65 2.72 -23.64
CA THR A 100 21.09 1.76 -24.66
C THR A 100 20.90 2.30 -26.08
N LYS A 101 19.87 3.11 -26.32
CA LYS A 101 19.59 3.67 -27.64
C LYS A 101 20.41 4.92 -27.96
N TYR A 102 20.62 5.79 -26.97
CA TYR A 102 21.16 7.14 -27.18
C TYR A 102 22.55 7.37 -26.57
N MET A 103 22.98 6.55 -25.62
CA MET A 103 24.28 6.65 -24.95
C MET A 103 25.28 5.57 -25.36
N LYS A 104 25.01 4.79 -26.42
CA LYS A 104 26.02 3.88 -26.99
C LYS A 104 27.27 4.68 -27.36
N LYS A 105 28.34 4.46 -26.60
CA LYS A 105 29.68 4.99 -26.87
C LYS A 105 30.07 4.52 -28.28
N SER A 106 30.39 5.46 -29.17
CA SER A 106 30.94 5.12 -30.47
C SER A 106 32.24 4.34 -30.26
N ALA A 107 32.21 3.03 -30.48
CA ALA A 107 33.43 2.26 -30.67
C ALA A 107 33.99 2.62 -32.04
N LYS A 108 34.65 3.78 -32.12
CA LYS A 108 35.71 4.02 -33.09
C LYS A 108 36.97 3.49 -32.43
N ASN A 109 37.54 2.45 -33.02
CA ASN A 109 38.97 2.26 -33.29
C ASN A 109 39.14 0.96 -34.08
#